data_AF-A0A920VVZ3-F1
#
_entry.id   AF-A0A920VVZ3-F1
#
_cell.length_a   1.000
_cell.length_b   1.000
_cell.length_c   1.000
_cell.angle_alpha   90.00
_cell.angle_beta   90.00
_cell.angle_gamma   90.00
#
_symmetry.space_group_name_H-M   'P 1'
#
loop_
_entity.id
_entity.type
_entity.pdbx_description
1 polymer ?
#
loop_
_entity_poly.entity_id
_entity_poly.type
_entity_poly.pdbx_seq_one_letter_code
_entity_poly.pdbx_strand_id
1 'polypeptide(L)'
;MNQRAKALPGLMEHMEPENEGMHTTDSVDYGVVISGNPKLELDDGETVDLEPGDIVIQNGTRHAWRFKDDEVTTMLWVLIGTKRN
;
A
#
# COMPACT_ATOMS: atom_id res chain seq x y z
N MET A 1 -8.12 -12.27 -20.34
CA MET A 1 -7.02 -11.81 -19.47
C MET A 1 -7.06 -10.28 -19.44
N ASN A 2 -7.41 -9.67 -18.30
CA ASN A 2 -7.53 -8.21 -18.15
C ASN A 2 -6.19 -7.53 -18.51
N GLN A 3 -6.22 -6.36 -19.15
CA GLN A 3 -5.06 -5.59 -19.61
C GLN A 3 -4.02 -5.35 -18.50
N ARG A 4 -4.46 -5.17 -17.25
CA ARG A 4 -3.58 -5.00 -16.08
C ARG A 4 -2.72 -6.23 -15.77
N ALA A 5 -3.29 -7.43 -15.89
CA ALA A 5 -2.60 -8.69 -15.59
C ALA A 5 -1.45 -9.00 -16.58
N LYS A 6 -1.47 -8.41 -17.78
CA LYS A 6 -0.37 -8.54 -18.74
C LYS A 6 0.78 -7.56 -18.46
N ALA A 7 0.49 -6.38 -17.94
CA ALA A 7 1.49 -5.36 -17.68
C ALA A 7 2.30 -5.63 -16.41
N LEU A 8 1.67 -6.22 -15.40
CA LEU A 8 2.27 -6.49 -14.09
C LEU A 8 1.99 -7.94 -13.68
N PRO A 9 2.80 -8.90 -14.15
CA PRO A 9 2.66 -10.31 -13.76
C PRO A 9 2.75 -10.46 -12.23
N GLY A 10 1.88 -11.29 -11.65
CA GLY A 10 1.85 -11.55 -10.20
C GLY A 10 1.17 -10.47 -9.35
N LEU A 11 0.88 -9.27 -9.88
CA LEU A 11 0.26 -8.20 -9.09
C LEU A 11 -1.06 -8.65 -8.45
N MET A 12 -1.94 -9.27 -9.24
CA MET A 12 -3.25 -9.68 -8.77
C MET A 12 -3.20 -10.80 -7.73
N GLU A 13 -2.08 -11.51 -7.59
CA GLU A 13 -1.91 -12.57 -6.59
C GLU A 13 -1.79 -12.00 -5.17
N HIS A 14 -1.40 -10.73 -5.05
CA HIS A 14 -1.28 -10.03 -3.76
C HIS A 14 -2.53 -9.21 -3.39
N MET A 15 -3.44 -8.98 -4.35
CA MET A 15 -4.61 -8.12 -4.16
C MET A 15 -5.84 -8.93 -3.76
N GLU A 16 -6.64 -8.38 -2.85
CA GLU A 16 -7.91 -8.99 -2.48
C GLU A 16 -9.03 -8.61 -3.45
N PRO A 17 -9.78 -9.58 -4.00
CA PRO A 17 -10.84 -9.30 -4.96
C PRO A 17 -12.08 -8.66 -4.32
N GLU A 18 -12.35 -8.97 -3.05
CA GLU A 18 -13.55 -8.51 -2.33
C GLU A 18 -13.30 -7.25 -1.48
N ASN A 19 -12.03 -6.89 -1.24
CA ASN A 19 -11.65 -5.72 -0.46
C ASN A 19 -10.75 -4.80 -1.32
N GLU A 20 -11.35 -3.75 -1.87
CA GLU A 20 -10.68 -2.88 -2.83
C GLU A 20 -9.38 -2.27 -2.27
N GLY A 21 -8.29 -2.48 -3.00
CA GLY A 21 -6.96 -1.96 -2.64
C GLY A 21 -6.26 -2.70 -1.50
N MET A 22 -6.96 -3.56 -0.75
CA MET A 22 -6.35 -4.35 0.30
C MET A 22 -5.42 -5.38 -0.31
N HIS A 23 -4.20 -5.45 0.21
CA HIS A 23 -3.19 -6.37 -0.28
C HIS A 23 -2.15 -6.71 0.78
N THR A 24 -1.41 -7.76 0.49
CA THR A 24 -0.37 -8.30 1.38
C THR A 24 0.81 -8.77 0.55
N THR A 25 2.02 -8.32 0.91
CA THR A 25 3.27 -8.69 0.23
C THR A 25 4.24 -9.33 1.21
N ASP A 26 5.01 -10.30 0.74
CA ASP A 26 6.12 -10.90 1.48
C ASP A 26 7.34 -9.96 1.43
N SER A 27 7.22 -8.82 2.13
CA SER A 27 8.21 -7.76 2.14
C SER A 27 8.20 -6.96 3.45
N VAL A 28 9.31 -6.25 3.66
CA VAL A 28 9.37 -5.08 4.55
C VAL A 28 9.41 -3.83 3.67
N ASP A 29 8.46 -2.92 3.88
CA ASP A 29 8.29 -1.73 3.06
C ASP A 29 8.54 -0.47 3.90
N TYR A 30 9.31 0.46 3.33
CA TYR A 30 9.50 1.81 3.84
C TYR A 30 8.69 2.76 2.96
N GLY A 31 7.55 3.21 3.48
CA GLY A 31 6.69 4.21 2.83
C GLY A 31 6.97 5.59 3.39
N VAL A 32 7.44 6.52 2.55
CA VAL A 32 7.74 7.90 2.95
C VAL A 32 6.75 8.83 2.27
N VAL A 33 6.05 9.65 3.07
CA VAL A 33 5.17 10.71 2.54
C VAL A 33 6.04 11.89 2.13
N ILE A 34 6.14 12.16 0.82
CA ILE A 34 6.86 13.33 0.30
C ILE A 34 5.97 14.56 0.31
N SER A 35 4.71 14.41 -0.14
CA SER A 35 3.72 15.48 -0.17
C SER A 35 2.30 14.91 -0.18
N GLY A 36 1.33 15.69 0.29
CA GLY A 36 -0.07 15.28 0.40
C GLY A 36 -0.39 14.60 1.73
N ASN A 37 -1.65 14.19 1.91
CA ASN A 37 -2.15 13.62 3.16
C ASN A 37 -2.84 12.26 2.92
N PRO A 38 -2.07 11.18 2.70
CA PRO A 38 -2.64 9.85 2.53
C PRO A 38 -3.17 9.31 3.86
N LYS A 39 -4.08 8.35 3.73
CA LYS A 39 -4.56 7.52 4.84
C LYS A 39 -4.16 6.07 4.60
N LEU A 40 -3.59 5.45 5.62
CA LEU A 40 -3.31 4.02 5.67
C LEU A 40 -4.47 3.31 6.35
N GLU A 41 -5.12 2.40 5.65
CA GLU A 41 -6.15 1.50 6.19
C GLU A 41 -5.53 0.14 6.49
N LEU A 42 -5.83 -0.40 7.66
CA LEU A 42 -5.35 -1.68 8.19
C LEU A 42 -6.53 -2.65 8.37
N ASP A 43 -6.31 -3.72 9.15
CA ASP A 43 -7.36 -4.68 9.47
C ASP A 43 -8.50 -4.05 10.28
N ASP A 44 -9.69 -4.65 10.18
CA ASP A 44 -10.92 -4.23 10.86
C ASP A 44 -11.34 -2.76 10.62
N GLY A 45 -10.81 -2.15 9.55
CA GLY A 45 -11.09 -0.77 9.18
C GLY A 45 -10.36 0.26 10.05
N GLU A 46 -9.34 -0.14 10.81
CA GLU A 46 -8.46 0.80 11.50
C GLU A 46 -7.74 1.69 10.47
N THR A 47 -7.63 2.99 10.76
CA THR A 47 -7.00 3.93 9.85
C THR A 47 -6.04 4.87 10.55
N VAL A 48 -4.93 5.18 9.88
CA VAL A 48 -3.95 6.18 10.30
C VAL A 48 -3.87 7.27 9.23
N ASP A 49 -4.14 8.50 9.64
CA ASP A 49 -3.88 9.68 8.81
C ASP A 49 -2.40 10.06 8.89
N LEU A 50 -1.80 10.36 7.74
CA LEU A 50 -0.37 10.66 7.62
C LEU A 50 -0.14 12.03 6.98
N GLU A 51 0.99 12.64 7.30
CA GLU A 51 1.39 13.96 6.83
C GLU A 51 2.77 13.91 6.14
N PRO A 52 3.13 14.94 5.34
CA PRO A 52 4.45 15.00 4.71
C PRO A 52 5.58 14.89 5.74
N GLY A 53 6.52 13.98 5.49
CA GLY A 53 7.63 13.65 6.39
C GLY A 53 7.42 12.38 7.23
N ASP A 54 6.19 11.87 7.32
CA ASP A 54 5.93 10.60 7.99
C ASP A 54 6.54 9.41 7.24
N ILE A 55 6.97 8.42 8.02
CA ILE A 55 7.53 7.16 7.51
C ILE A 55 6.75 5.99 8.12
N VAL A 56 6.16 5.18 7.26
CA VAL A 56 5.51 3.92 7.61
C VAL A 56 6.48 2.77 7.36
N ILE A 57 6.66 1.93 8.37
CA ILE A 57 7.40 0.67 8.27
C ILE A 57 6.39 -0.47 8.26
N GLN A 58 6.19 -1.07 7.09
CA GLN A 58 5.21 -2.14 6.91
C GLN A 58 5.91 -3.48 6.86
N ASN A 59 5.65 -4.34 7.84
CA ASN A 59 6.27 -5.66 7.94
C ASN A 59 5.28 -6.74 7.51
N GLY A 60 4.98 -6.78 6.21
CA GLY A 60 4.00 -7.70 5.64
C GLY A 60 2.56 -7.47 6.13
N THR A 61 2.22 -6.28 6.61
CA THR A 61 0.89 -6.04 7.20
C THR A 61 -0.21 -5.95 6.14
N ARG A 62 -1.37 -6.53 6.48
CA ARG A 62 -2.72 -6.20 5.98
C ARG A 62 -2.92 -4.71 5.70
N HIS A 63 -2.95 -4.21 4.45
CA HIS A 63 -3.19 -2.77 4.27
C HIS A 63 -3.78 -2.33 2.91
N ALA A 64 -4.31 -1.09 2.89
CA ALA A 64 -4.58 -0.31 1.69
C ALA A 64 -4.27 1.17 1.88
N TRP A 65 -4.01 1.85 0.76
CA TRP A 65 -3.82 3.30 0.73
C TRP A 65 -5.08 4.00 0.23
N ARG A 66 -5.54 5.01 0.97
CA ARG A 66 -6.68 5.86 0.62
C ARG A 66 -6.21 7.29 0.43
N PHE A 67 -6.73 7.94 -0.60
CA PHE A 67 -6.37 9.30 -0.99
C PHE A 67 -7.63 10.13 -1.17
N LYS A 68 -7.53 11.45 -0.97
CA LYS A 68 -8.62 12.37 -1.28
C LYS A 68 -8.63 12.66 -2.79
N ASP A 69 -9.81 12.74 -3.39
CA ASP A 69 -9.97 12.89 -4.84
C ASP A 69 -9.42 14.21 -5.40
N ASP A 70 -9.30 15.25 -4.57
CA ASP A 70 -8.89 16.61 -4.95
C ASP A 70 -7.43 16.94 -4.60
N GLU A 71 -6.66 15.97 -4.11
CA GLU A 71 -5.29 16.17 -3.65
C GLU A 71 -4.31 15.15 -4.26
N VAL A 72 -3.22 15.64 -4.85
CA VAL A 72 -2.15 14.78 -5.34
C VAL A 72 -1.21 14.43 -4.18
N THR A 73 -1.08 13.14 -3.89
CA THR A 73 -0.11 12.62 -2.93
C THR A 73 1.10 12.03 -3.66
N THR A 74 2.31 12.37 -3.21
CA THR A 74 3.55 11.77 -3.68
C THR A 74 4.17 10.92 -2.58
N MET A 75 4.38 9.64 -2.88
CA MET A 75 4.99 8.67 -1.98
C MET A 75 6.31 8.16 -2.55
N LEU A 76 7.29 7.91 -1.68
CA LEU A 76 8.46 7.09 -2.00
C LEU A 76 8.35 5.74 -1.32
N TRP A 77 8.68 4.69 -2.06
CA TRP A 77 8.64 3.32 -1.58
C TRP A 77 10.00 2.65 -1.74
N VAL A 78 10.45 1.98 -0.68
CA VAL A 78 11.52 0.98 -0.75
C VAL A 78 10.94 -0.33 -0.24
N LEU A 79 10.85 -1.35 -1.10
CA LEU A 79 10.34 -2.66 -0.76
C LEU A 79 11.48 -3.66 -0.74
N ILE A 80 11.61 -4.41 0.34
CA ILE A 80 12.60 -5.48 0.49
C ILE A 80 11.85 -6.79 0.64
N GLY A 81 11.88 -7.61 -0.42
CA GLY A 81 11.24 -8.93 -0.40
C GLY A 81 11.90 -9.87 0.62
N THR A 82 11.10 -10.52 1.45
CA THR A 82 11.55 -11.51 2.44
C THR A 82 10.46 -12.52 2.72
N LYS A 83 10.83 -13.74 3.11
CA LYS A 83 9.84 -14.72 3.58
C LYS A 83 9.31 -14.30 4.96
N ARG A 84 8.02 -14.51 5.19
CA ARG A 84 7.43 -14.47 6.53
C ARG A 84 7.90 -15.68 7.32
N ASN A 85 8.18 -15.48 8.61
CA ASN A 85 8.49 -16.56 9.55
C ASN A 85 7.21 -17.23 10.06
#